data_AF-A0A2S8FRG5-F1
#
_entry.id   AF-A0A2S8FRG5-F1
#
_cell.length_a   1.000
_cell.length_b   1.000
_cell.length_c   1.000
_cell.angle_alpha   90.00
_cell.angle_beta   90.00
_cell.angle_gamma   90.00
#
_symmetry.space_group_name_H-M   'P 1'
#
loop_
_entity.id
_entity.type
_entity.pdbx_description
1 polymer ?
#
loop_
_entity_poly.entity_id
_entity_poly.type
_entity_poly.pdbx_seq_one_letter_code
_entity_poly.pdbx_strand_id
1 'polypeptide(L)'
;MTLESPASDQREVATHESGQFGLRELLLGMVVVSIAIAVTAPQVRELPIEGRRYVLIAIVIQLAMFPVGIGSVIFGRNRMRSRMGQLLGYANDRLSNSPKVANRGFIFVIVIAYQTFIAQMAIMLSGSEMSWLFYQQAALFGYLGGSLLMYYLWSEPKGPIEFYEKGILTSPIQFVRWEHLKVWPSPKYLKAVRLAEYRYLDREPIAISDVQVSDELKSTLLDRFGEPGWSLPN
;
A
#
# COMPACT_ATOMS: atom_id res chain seq x y z
N MET A 1 -38.17 22.87 30.81
CA MET A 1 -37.18 21.79 31.02
C MET A 1 -36.51 21.55 29.69
N THR A 2 -35.26 21.98 29.62
CA THR A 2 -34.44 22.11 28.42
C THR A 2 -33.86 20.76 28.02
N LEU A 3 -33.86 20.53 26.70
CA LEU A 3 -33.29 19.41 25.98
C LEU A 3 -31.78 19.29 26.28
N GLU A 4 -31.34 18.16 26.81
CA GLU A 4 -29.92 17.79 26.77
C GLU A 4 -29.63 17.07 25.45
N SER A 5 -28.77 17.71 24.69
CA SER A 5 -28.25 17.33 23.38
C SER A 5 -27.43 16.02 23.46
N PRO A 6 -27.70 14.99 22.66
CA PRO A 6 -26.77 13.88 22.53
C PRO A 6 -25.58 14.33 21.68
N ALA A 7 -24.38 14.08 22.21
CA ALA A 7 -23.10 14.33 21.58
C ALA A 7 -23.00 13.73 20.17
N SER A 8 -23.27 14.55 19.15
CA SER A 8 -22.95 14.29 17.75
C SER A 8 -22.26 15.53 17.19
N ASP A 9 -20.95 15.44 16.94
CA ASP A 9 -20.22 16.13 15.85
C ASP A 9 -18.72 16.30 16.10
N GLN A 10 -18.06 15.24 16.56
CA GLN A 10 -16.64 15.07 16.25
C GLN A 10 -16.45 13.74 15.52
N ARG A 11 -17.22 13.55 14.44
CA ARG A 11 -16.95 12.48 13.47
C ARG A 11 -15.95 13.04 12.48
N GLU A 12 -14.69 12.70 12.73
CA GLU A 12 -13.55 13.05 11.90
C GLU A 12 -13.82 12.55 10.48
N VAL A 13 -14.26 13.46 9.59
CA VAL A 13 -14.15 13.23 8.15
C VAL A 13 -12.69 12.98 7.94
N ALA A 14 -12.29 11.73 7.67
CA ALA A 14 -10.90 11.33 7.49
C ALA A 14 -10.28 12.21 6.40
N THR A 15 -9.71 13.33 6.82
CA THR A 15 -8.80 14.15 6.04
C THR A 15 -7.52 13.34 6.08
N HIS A 16 -7.39 12.43 5.12
CA HIS A 16 -6.12 11.79 4.83
C HIS A 16 -5.10 12.91 4.61
N GLU A 17 -4.28 13.18 5.63
CA GLU A 17 -3.04 13.88 5.41
C GLU A 17 -2.20 12.97 4.51
N SER A 18 -2.17 13.32 3.22
CA SER A 18 -1.22 12.72 2.29
C SER A 18 0.16 12.91 2.90
N GLY A 19 0.86 11.80 3.17
CA GLY A 19 2.19 11.84 3.74
C GLY A 19 3.11 12.66 2.82
N GLN A 20 3.47 13.87 3.24
CA GLN A 20 4.46 14.66 2.54
C GLN A 20 5.84 14.04 2.80
N PHE A 21 6.68 13.97 1.76
CA PHE A 21 8.09 13.61 1.96
C PHE A 21 8.76 14.74 2.73
N GLY A 22 9.39 14.40 3.85
CA GLY A 22 10.27 15.34 4.52
C GLY A 22 11.53 15.59 3.68
N LEU A 23 12.18 16.72 3.95
CA LEU A 23 13.43 17.10 3.29
C LEU A 23 14.51 16.02 3.48
N ARG A 24 14.54 15.38 4.65
CA ARG A 24 15.51 14.33 4.98
C ARG A 24 15.36 13.09 4.08
N GLU A 25 14.13 12.67 3.82
CA GLU A 25 13.82 11.53 2.96
C GLU A 25 14.18 11.82 1.51
N LEU A 26 13.91 13.04 1.03
CA LEU A 26 14.35 13.48 -0.29
C LEU A 26 15.87 13.48 -0.42
N LEU A 27 16.58 14.04 0.57
CA LEU A 27 18.05 14.06 0.59
C LEU A 27 18.64 12.65 0.61
N LEU A 28 18.13 11.76 1.47
CA LEU A 28 18.56 10.35 1.52
C LEU A 28 18.32 9.66 0.17
N GLY A 29 17.15 9.93 -0.42
CA GLY A 29 16.78 9.50 -1.75
C GLY A 29 17.78 9.92 -2.83
N MET A 30 18.10 11.20 -2.88
CA MET A 30 19.07 11.76 -3.82
C MET A 30 20.46 11.15 -3.64
N VAL A 31 20.89 10.90 -2.39
CA VAL A 31 22.17 10.24 -2.10
C VAL A 31 22.18 8.82 -2.66
N VAL A 32 21.13 8.03 -2.45
CA VAL A 32 21.05 6.66 -2.97
C VAL A 32 20.98 6.63 -4.49
N VAL A 33 20.21 7.53 -5.12
CA VAL A 33 20.20 7.68 -6.58
C VAL A 33 21.59 8.06 -7.09
N SER A 34 22.30 8.95 -6.39
CA SER A 34 23.65 9.38 -6.79
C SER A 34 24.65 8.22 -6.71
N ILE A 35 24.59 7.40 -5.65
CA ILE A 35 25.42 6.19 -5.51
C ILE A 35 25.08 5.19 -6.61
N ALA A 36 23.80 4.94 -6.86
CA ALA A 36 23.32 4.08 -7.94
C ALA A 36 23.87 4.53 -9.30
N ILE A 37 23.76 5.81 -9.62
CA ILE A 37 24.33 6.39 -10.85
C ILE A 37 25.85 6.23 -10.87
N ALA A 38 26.55 6.50 -9.76
CA ALA A 38 28.00 6.38 -9.71
C ALA A 38 28.51 4.95 -9.96
N VAL A 39 27.80 3.94 -9.44
CA VAL A 39 28.12 2.52 -9.63
C VAL A 39 27.78 2.05 -11.05
N THR A 40 26.67 2.52 -11.60
CA THR A 40 26.18 2.11 -12.94
C THR A 40 26.89 2.83 -14.09
N ALA A 41 27.32 4.08 -13.89
CA ALA A 41 27.98 4.91 -14.90
C ALA A 41 29.21 4.28 -15.60
N PRO A 42 30.18 3.67 -14.88
CA PRO A 42 31.33 3.04 -15.55
C PRO A 42 30.92 1.92 -16.50
N GLN A 43 29.97 1.07 -16.09
CA GLN A 43 29.47 -0.01 -16.94
C GLN A 43 28.78 0.52 -18.20
N VAL A 44 28.00 1.60 -18.08
CA VAL A 44 27.37 2.25 -19.24
C VAL A 44 28.41 2.85 -20.19
N ARG A 45 29.55 3.33 -19.68
CA ARG A 45 30.63 3.88 -20.51
C ARG A 45 31.36 2.80 -21.31
N GLU A 46 31.48 1.60 -20.77
CA GLU A 46 32.13 0.46 -21.42
C GLU A 46 31.27 -0.15 -22.54
N LEU A 47 29.96 0.16 -22.57
CA LEU A 47 29.08 -0.30 -23.65
C LEU A 47 29.40 0.35 -25.01
N PRO A 48 29.24 -0.40 -26.11
CA PRO A 48 29.18 0.17 -27.46
C PRO A 48 28.13 1.29 -27.57
N ILE A 49 28.28 2.19 -28.54
CA ILE A 49 27.38 3.34 -28.73
C ILE A 49 25.91 2.91 -28.88
N GLU A 50 25.67 1.75 -29.49
CA GLU A 50 24.34 1.17 -29.69
C GLU A 50 23.75 0.69 -28.35
N GLY A 51 24.53 -0.03 -27.54
CA GLY A 51 24.13 -0.43 -26.19
C GLY A 51 23.82 0.76 -25.29
N ARG A 52 24.61 1.84 -25.37
CA ARG A 52 24.34 3.10 -24.66
C ARG A 52 23.00 3.70 -25.04
N ARG A 53 22.65 3.72 -26.34
CA ARG A 53 21.36 4.23 -26.82
C ARG A 53 20.21 3.41 -26.26
N TYR A 54 20.31 2.08 -26.29
CA TYR A 54 19.23 1.22 -25.80
C TYR A 54 19.00 1.35 -24.29
N VAL A 55 20.08 1.43 -23.49
CA VAL A 55 19.99 1.70 -22.05
C VAL A 55 19.32 3.04 -21.78
N LEU A 56 19.69 4.10 -22.52
CA LEU A 56 19.09 5.43 -22.36
C LEU A 56 17.59 5.42 -22.68
N ILE A 57 17.17 4.72 -23.74
CA ILE A 57 15.74 4.55 -24.07
C ILE A 57 14.99 3.83 -22.93
N ALA A 58 15.55 2.76 -22.37
CA ALA A 58 14.91 2.06 -21.26
C ALA A 58 14.79 2.91 -19.99
N ILE A 59 15.81 3.73 -19.67
CA ILE A 59 15.73 4.69 -18.56
C ILE A 59 14.58 5.68 -18.80
N VAL A 60 14.45 6.22 -20.02
CA VAL A 60 13.35 7.13 -20.37
C VAL A 60 11.99 6.45 -20.22
N ILE A 61 11.84 5.21 -20.71
CA ILE A 61 10.61 4.42 -20.56
C ILE A 61 10.28 4.20 -19.08
N GLN A 62 11.26 3.81 -18.28
CA GLN A 62 11.10 3.55 -16.86
C GLN A 62 10.66 4.82 -16.11
N LEU A 63 11.30 5.95 -16.38
CA LEU A 63 10.94 7.26 -15.82
C LEU A 63 9.55 7.72 -16.26
N ALA A 64 9.13 7.42 -17.49
CA ALA A 64 7.79 7.74 -17.98
C ALA A 64 6.69 6.87 -17.36
N MET A 65 6.98 5.59 -17.09
CA MET A 65 6.02 4.66 -16.49
C MET A 65 5.88 4.81 -14.99
N PHE A 66 6.89 5.35 -14.31
CA PHE A 66 6.84 5.64 -12.88
C PHE A 66 5.65 6.52 -12.45
N PRO A 67 5.41 7.72 -13.02
CA PRO A 67 4.24 8.53 -12.70
C PRO A 67 2.92 7.86 -13.11
N VAL A 68 2.91 6.99 -14.13
CA VAL A 68 1.72 6.19 -14.49
C VAL A 68 1.37 5.22 -13.35
N GLY A 69 2.38 4.55 -12.78
CA GLY A 69 2.21 3.68 -11.62
C GLY A 69 1.64 4.43 -10.41
N ILE A 70 2.20 5.60 -10.10
CA ILE A 70 1.69 6.50 -9.05
C ILE A 70 0.22 6.88 -9.34
N GLY A 71 -0.04 7.38 -10.54
CA GLY A 71 -1.36 7.83 -10.98
C GLY A 71 -2.41 6.73 -10.90
N SER A 72 -2.07 5.48 -11.24
CA SER A 72 -3.00 4.35 -11.17
C SER A 72 -3.46 4.06 -9.73
N VAL A 73 -2.57 4.17 -8.75
CA VAL A 73 -2.91 3.96 -7.33
C VAL A 73 -3.75 5.15 -6.83
N ILE A 74 -3.38 6.39 -7.18
CA ILE A 74 -4.18 7.59 -6.85
C ILE A 74 -5.59 7.49 -7.41
N PHE A 75 -5.71 7.19 -8.70
CA PHE A 75 -6.99 7.10 -9.36
C PHE A 75 -7.83 5.94 -8.80
N GLY A 76 -7.21 4.78 -8.55
CA GLY A 76 -7.85 3.64 -7.90
C GLY A 76 -8.41 3.99 -6.53
N ARG A 77 -7.60 4.60 -5.67
CA ARG A 77 -8.01 5.03 -4.31
C ARG A 77 -9.13 6.06 -4.37
N ASN A 78 -9.01 7.08 -5.21
CA ASN A 78 -10.03 8.12 -5.38
C ASN A 78 -11.36 7.55 -5.88
N ARG A 79 -11.32 6.64 -6.84
CA ARG A 79 -12.52 5.96 -7.35
C ARG A 79 -13.21 5.12 -6.28
N MET A 80 -12.45 4.52 -5.38
CA MET A 80 -13.01 3.75 -4.27
C MET A 80 -13.55 4.63 -3.16
N ARG A 81 -13.01 5.84 -2.93
CA ARG A 81 -13.42 6.72 -1.82
C ARG A 81 -14.93 6.99 -1.77
N SER A 82 -15.57 7.17 -2.92
CA SER A 82 -17.04 7.33 -3.00
C SER A 82 -17.83 6.08 -2.62
N ARG A 83 -17.19 4.90 -2.65
CA ARG A 83 -17.78 3.60 -2.38
C ARG A 83 -17.53 3.10 -0.96
N MET A 84 -16.57 3.65 -0.22
CA MET A 84 -16.19 3.15 1.12
C MET A 84 -17.14 3.62 2.23
N GLY A 85 -17.66 4.86 2.14
CA GLY A 85 -18.45 5.47 3.23
C GLY A 85 -17.55 6.09 4.30
N GLN A 86 -18.08 6.30 5.51
CA GLN A 86 -17.30 6.86 6.62
C GLN A 86 -16.29 5.85 7.16
N LEU A 87 -15.14 6.34 7.64
CA LEU A 87 -14.13 5.52 8.31
C LEU A 87 -14.61 5.20 9.74
N LEU A 88 -14.59 3.92 10.09
CA LEU A 88 -14.94 3.42 11.42
C LEU A 88 -13.71 3.27 12.33
N GLY A 89 -12.55 2.93 11.76
CA GLY A 89 -11.29 2.82 12.50
C GLY A 89 -10.23 1.99 11.78
N TYR A 90 -9.12 1.70 12.47
CA TYR A 90 -7.97 0.99 11.91
C TYR A 90 -7.64 -0.31 12.66
N ALA A 91 -7.13 -1.29 11.94
CA ALA A 91 -6.53 -2.49 12.53
C ALA A 91 -5.20 -2.16 13.22
N ASN A 92 -4.90 -2.72 14.37
CA ASN A 92 -3.67 -2.44 15.12
C ASN A 92 -3.50 -0.95 15.47
N ASP A 93 -4.58 -0.27 15.86
CA ASP A 93 -4.55 1.15 16.25
C ASP A 93 -3.47 1.49 17.31
N ARG A 94 -3.09 0.51 18.14
CA ARG A 94 -2.01 0.60 19.13
C ARG A 94 -0.58 0.57 18.56
N LEU A 95 -0.36 0.12 17.32
CA LEU A 95 0.95 0.14 16.65
C LEU A 95 1.33 1.52 16.08
N SER A 96 0.43 2.51 16.20
CA SER A 96 0.64 3.92 15.79
C SER A 96 1.89 4.59 16.41
N ASN A 97 2.47 4.00 17.46
CA ASN A 97 3.73 4.45 18.10
C ASN A 97 5.01 4.04 17.36
N SER A 98 4.92 3.32 16.23
CA SER A 98 6.08 3.06 15.37
C SER A 98 6.60 4.38 14.75
N PRO A 99 7.91 4.68 14.81
CA PRO A 99 8.46 5.95 14.32
C PRO A 99 8.17 6.15 12.82
N LYS A 100 7.21 7.05 12.54
CA LYS A 100 6.59 7.35 11.23
C LYS A 100 7.58 7.72 10.12
N VAL A 101 8.78 8.17 10.49
CA VAL A 101 9.78 8.81 9.60
C VAL A 101 10.85 7.81 9.15
N ALA A 102 11.24 6.86 10.02
CA ALA A 102 12.31 5.90 9.71
C ALA A 102 11.90 4.91 8.62
N ASN A 103 10.61 4.55 8.56
CA ASN A 103 10.12 3.54 7.62
C ASN A 103 10.00 4.11 6.19
N ARG A 104 9.52 5.35 6.02
CA ARG A 104 9.31 5.95 4.69
C ARG A 104 10.61 6.20 3.92
N GLY A 105 11.63 6.76 4.60
CA GLY A 105 12.94 6.96 4.00
C GLY A 105 13.63 5.64 3.63
N PHE A 106 13.58 4.64 4.52
CA PHE A 106 14.13 3.31 4.25
C PHE A 106 13.44 2.61 3.08
N ILE A 107 12.12 2.71 2.99
CA ILE A 107 11.34 2.17 1.88
C ILE A 107 11.69 2.87 0.56
N PHE A 108 11.81 4.20 0.56
CA PHE A 108 12.24 4.94 -0.64
C PHE A 108 13.59 4.45 -1.15
N VAL A 109 14.53 4.22 -0.23
CA VAL A 109 15.85 3.65 -0.52
C VAL A 109 15.75 2.23 -1.07
N ILE A 110 14.90 1.37 -0.49
CA ILE A 110 14.67 0.00 -1.02
C ILE A 110 14.10 0.04 -2.42
N VAL A 111 13.11 0.89 -2.69
CA VAL A 111 12.51 1.01 -4.03
C VAL A 111 13.57 1.44 -5.04
N ILE A 112 14.37 2.46 -4.73
CA ILE A 112 15.45 2.91 -5.64
C ILE A 112 16.53 1.83 -5.82
N ALA A 113 16.96 1.18 -4.73
CA ALA A 113 17.96 0.12 -4.79
C ALA A 113 17.47 -1.06 -5.65
N TYR A 114 16.20 -1.44 -5.51
CA TYR A 114 15.57 -2.50 -6.30
C TYR A 114 15.49 -2.12 -7.78
N GLN A 115 15.05 -0.90 -8.10
CA GLN A 115 15.00 -0.39 -9.48
C GLN A 115 16.39 -0.34 -10.12
N THR A 116 17.41 0.04 -9.34
CA THR A 116 18.80 0.11 -9.80
C THR A 116 19.38 -1.28 -10.04
N PHE A 117 19.16 -2.22 -9.10
CA PHE A 117 19.62 -3.60 -9.20
C PHE A 117 19.06 -4.30 -10.45
N ILE A 118 17.78 -4.07 -10.72
CA ILE A 118 17.11 -4.63 -11.88
C ILE A 118 17.63 -4.02 -13.18
N ALA A 119 17.82 -2.69 -13.23
CA ALA A 119 18.44 -2.04 -14.38
C ALA A 119 19.84 -2.60 -14.67
N GLN A 120 20.61 -2.87 -13.61
CA GLN A 120 21.95 -3.49 -13.68
C GLN A 120 21.91 -4.93 -14.21
N MET A 121 21.00 -5.76 -13.69
CA MET A 121 20.80 -7.12 -14.20
C MET A 121 20.42 -7.13 -15.68
N ALA A 122 19.58 -6.18 -16.08
CA ALA A 122 19.13 -6.07 -17.45
C ALA A 122 20.25 -5.58 -18.40
N ILE A 123 21.21 -4.77 -17.92
CA ILE A 123 22.45 -4.42 -18.64
C ILE A 123 23.38 -5.64 -18.78
N MET A 124 23.55 -6.43 -17.72
CA MET A 124 24.43 -7.62 -17.76
C MET A 124 23.92 -8.71 -18.73
N LEU A 125 22.61 -8.79 -18.96
CA LEU A 125 21.99 -9.77 -19.85
C LEU A 125 21.91 -9.30 -21.32
N SER A 126 22.27 -8.05 -21.64
CA SER A 126 22.15 -7.51 -23.00
C SER A 126 23.36 -7.86 -23.88
N GLY A 127 23.49 -9.13 -24.25
CA GLY A 127 24.42 -9.59 -25.27
C GLY A 127 23.80 -9.51 -26.68
N SER A 128 24.27 -8.54 -27.47
CA SER A 128 24.07 -8.34 -28.92
C SER A 128 22.70 -8.03 -29.52
N GLU A 129 21.56 -8.36 -28.91
CA GLU A 129 20.26 -7.84 -29.35
C GLU A 129 19.38 -7.52 -28.14
N MET A 130 19.19 -6.22 -27.84
CA MET A 130 18.21 -5.84 -26.82
C MET A 130 16.80 -6.12 -27.36
N SER A 131 16.27 -7.27 -26.97
CA SER A 131 14.92 -7.69 -27.34
C SER A 131 13.88 -6.70 -26.83
N TRP A 132 12.75 -6.62 -27.52
CA TRP A 132 11.59 -5.83 -27.10
C TRP A 132 11.16 -6.12 -25.65
N LEU A 133 11.42 -7.34 -25.16
CA LEU A 133 11.16 -7.75 -23.77
C LEU A 133 11.91 -6.88 -22.76
N PHE A 134 13.11 -6.38 -23.08
CA PHE A 134 13.87 -5.49 -22.20
C PHE A 134 13.14 -4.17 -21.94
N TYR A 135 12.56 -3.57 -22.99
CA TYR A 135 11.77 -2.33 -22.84
C TYR A 135 10.45 -2.57 -22.10
N GLN A 136 9.81 -3.72 -22.34
CA GLN A 136 8.62 -4.11 -21.58
C GLN A 136 8.92 -4.30 -20.09
N GLN A 137 10.06 -4.91 -19.77
CA GLN A 137 10.53 -5.05 -18.40
C GLN A 137 10.82 -3.67 -17.78
N ALA A 138 11.57 -2.80 -18.46
CA ALA A 138 11.82 -1.44 -17.99
C ALA A 138 10.51 -0.66 -17.72
N ALA A 139 9.51 -0.80 -18.60
CA ALA A 139 8.19 -0.22 -18.41
C ALA A 139 7.45 -0.79 -17.19
N LEU A 140 7.44 -2.12 -17.06
CA LEU A 140 6.82 -2.82 -15.93
C LEU A 140 7.47 -2.42 -14.60
N PHE A 141 8.80 -2.33 -14.57
CA PHE A 141 9.52 -1.94 -13.35
C PHE A 141 9.27 -0.48 -12.99
N GLY A 142 9.24 0.43 -13.96
CA GLY A 142 8.83 1.81 -13.73
C GLY A 142 7.44 1.88 -13.10
N TYR A 143 6.46 1.18 -13.71
CA TYR A 143 5.09 1.09 -13.19
C TYR A 143 5.04 0.54 -11.76
N LEU A 144 5.63 -0.63 -11.52
CA LEU A 144 5.65 -1.28 -10.21
C LEU A 144 6.35 -0.42 -9.15
N GLY A 145 7.45 0.27 -9.52
CA GLY A 145 8.16 1.17 -8.62
C GLY A 145 7.29 2.33 -8.15
N GLY A 146 6.56 2.96 -9.08
CA GLY A 146 5.64 4.04 -8.76
C GLY A 146 4.45 3.57 -7.92
N SER A 147 3.86 2.42 -8.27
CA SER A 147 2.75 1.84 -7.51
C SER A 147 3.15 1.41 -6.10
N LEU A 148 4.33 0.79 -5.96
CA LEU A 148 4.87 0.35 -4.68
C LEU A 148 5.21 1.54 -3.78
N LEU A 149 5.78 2.61 -4.34
CA LEU A 149 6.02 3.85 -3.60
C LEU A 149 4.71 4.39 -2.99
N MET A 150 3.65 4.48 -3.80
CA MET A 150 2.35 4.94 -3.32
C MET A 150 1.71 3.98 -2.33
N TYR A 151 1.87 2.67 -2.52
CA TYR A 151 1.40 1.66 -1.59
C TYR A 151 1.97 1.91 -0.19
N TYR A 152 3.26 2.19 -0.11
CA TYR A 152 3.93 2.47 1.17
C TYR A 152 3.69 3.87 1.72
N LEU A 153 3.53 4.88 0.85
CA LEU A 153 3.18 6.23 1.29
C LEU A 153 1.81 6.24 1.99
N TRP A 154 0.88 5.42 1.48
CA TRP A 154 -0.48 5.30 1.98
C TRP A 154 -0.75 4.16 2.94
N SER A 155 0.15 3.19 3.08
CA SER A 155 0.08 2.27 4.21
C SER A 155 0.31 3.10 5.47
N GLU A 156 -0.78 3.54 6.10
CA GLU A 156 -0.68 4.27 7.34
C GLU A 156 0.01 3.39 8.40
N PRO A 157 0.79 3.99 9.32
CA PRO A 157 1.28 3.26 10.48
C PRO A 157 0.15 2.79 11.40
N LYS A 158 -1.09 3.24 11.16
CA LYS A 158 -2.28 2.93 11.94
C LYS A 158 -2.85 1.53 11.68
N GLY A 159 -2.35 0.79 10.67
CA GLY A 159 -2.82 -0.56 10.40
C GLY A 159 -2.75 -0.99 8.95
N PRO A 160 -2.60 -2.29 8.66
CA PRO A 160 -2.71 -2.80 7.29
C PRO A 160 -4.15 -2.80 6.77
N ILE A 161 -5.15 -2.70 7.65
CA ILE A 161 -6.57 -2.78 7.31
C ILE A 161 -7.29 -1.55 7.88
N GLU A 162 -8.02 -0.85 7.01
CA GLU A 162 -8.89 0.27 7.38
C GLU A 162 -10.35 -0.21 7.33
N PHE A 163 -11.14 0.10 8.36
CA PHE A 163 -12.55 -0.30 8.46
C PHE A 163 -13.45 0.87 8.09
N TYR A 164 -14.37 0.64 7.15
CA TYR A 164 -15.31 1.64 6.68
C TYR A 164 -16.77 1.14 6.81
N GLU A 165 -17.73 2.06 6.69
CA GLU A 165 -19.15 1.73 6.75
C GLU A 165 -19.59 0.66 5.74
N LYS A 166 -19.02 0.65 4.54
CA LYS A 166 -19.43 -0.26 3.45
C LYS A 166 -18.50 -1.47 3.25
N GLY A 167 -17.41 -1.56 4.01
CA GLY A 167 -16.45 -2.65 3.90
C GLY A 167 -15.12 -2.36 4.58
N ILE A 168 -14.10 -3.12 4.21
CA ILE A 168 -12.73 -2.94 4.67
C ILE A 168 -11.81 -2.63 3.48
N LEU A 169 -10.79 -1.83 3.73
CA LEU A 169 -9.68 -1.61 2.82
C LEU A 169 -8.50 -2.46 3.31
N THR A 170 -8.20 -3.56 2.63
CA THR A 170 -7.10 -4.48 2.99
C THR A 170 -5.76 -4.05 2.40
N SER A 171 -5.80 -3.17 1.40
CA SER A 171 -4.63 -2.52 0.82
C SER A 171 -5.04 -1.19 0.19
N PRO A 172 -4.11 -0.26 -0.11
CA PRO A 172 -4.43 1.03 -0.72
C PRO A 172 -5.28 0.99 -2.00
N ILE A 173 -5.35 -0.17 -2.66
CA ILE A 173 -6.12 -0.39 -3.90
C ILE A 173 -7.19 -1.49 -3.80
N GLN A 174 -7.34 -2.17 -2.66
CA GLN A 174 -8.26 -3.29 -2.52
C GLN A 174 -9.30 -3.01 -1.44
N PHE A 175 -10.54 -2.79 -1.88
CA PHE A 175 -11.71 -2.62 -1.03
C PHE A 175 -12.60 -3.86 -1.12
N VAL A 176 -12.87 -4.48 0.03
CA VAL A 176 -13.73 -5.65 0.17
C VAL A 176 -14.98 -5.22 0.92
N ARG A 177 -16.15 -5.43 0.32
CA ARG A 177 -17.42 -5.04 0.93
C ARG A 177 -17.83 -6.00 2.04
N TRP A 178 -18.65 -5.51 2.97
CA TRP A 178 -19.20 -6.33 4.06
C TRP A 178 -19.98 -7.55 3.56
N GLU A 179 -20.63 -7.47 2.40
CA GLU A 179 -21.36 -8.60 1.82
C GLU A 179 -20.45 -9.80 1.47
N HIS A 180 -19.14 -9.61 1.40
CA HIS A 180 -18.15 -10.66 1.13
C HIS A 180 -17.33 -11.03 2.35
N LEU A 181 -17.71 -10.53 3.54
CA LEU A 181 -16.95 -10.69 4.77
C LEU A 181 -17.84 -11.29 5.85
N LYS A 182 -17.25 -12.19 6.62
CA LYS A 182 -17.83 -12.62 7.90
C LYS A 182 -16.91 -12.19 9.03
N VAL A 183 -17.52 -11.68 10.09
CA VAL A 183 -16.82 -11.14 11.26
C VAL A 183 -17.20 -11.95 12.49
N TRP A 184 -16.19 -12.42 13.21
CA TRP A 184 -16.37 -13.10 14.49
C TRP A 184 -15.28 -12.66 15.46
N PRO A 185 -15.43 -12.89 16.78
CA PRO A 185 -14.34 -12.67 17.72
C PRO A 185 -13.24 -13.71 17.50
N SER A 186 -11.98 -13.29 17.63
CA SER A 186 -10.88 -14.22 17.49
C SER A 186 -10.82 -15.17 18.70
N PRO A 187 -10.70 -16.50 18.48
CA PRO A 187 -10.50 -17.44 19.58
C PRO A 187 -9.08 -17.37 20.17
N LYS A 188 -8.14 -16.75 19.45
CA LYS A 188 -6.72 -16.67 19.85
C LYS A 188 -6.38 -15.41 20.63
N TYR A 189 -7.05 -14.29 20.33
CA TYR A 189 -6.69 -12.99 20.89
C TYR A 189 -7.93 -12.23 21.37
N LEU A 190 -7.92 -11.84 22.64
CA LEU A 190 -9.02 -11.12 23.29
C LEU A 190 -9.39 -9.80 22.58
N LYS A 191 -8.42 -9.10 21.98
CA LYS A 191 -8.60 -7.81 21.29
C LYS A 191 -8.60 -7.92 19.77
N ALA A 192 -8.91 -9.11 19.23
CA ALA A 192 -8.98 -9.30 17.79
C ALA A 192 -10.36 -9.75 17.32
N VAL A 193 -10.65 -9.35 16.08
CA VAL A 193 -11.74 -9.89 15.28
C VAL A 193 -11.14 -10.79 14.20
N ARG A 194 -11.78 -11.92 13.97
CA ARG A 194 -11.49 -12.78 12.84
C ARG A 194 -12.34 -12.34 11.66
N LEU A 195 -11.67 -12.10 10.54
CA LEU A 195 -12.29 -11.76 9.26
C LEU A 195 -12.09 -12.95 8.32
N ALA A 196 -13.17 -13.40 7.68
CA ALA A 196 -13.11 -14.32 6.56
C ALA A 196 -13.66 -13.66 5.31
N GLU A 197 -12.84 -13.64 4.25
CA GLU A 197 -13.19 -13.11 2.93
C GLU A 197 -13.70 -14.21 2.03
N TYR A 198 -14.81 -13.97 1.35
CA TYR A 198 -15.47 -14.92 0.45
C TYR A 198 -15.59 -14.34 -0.95
N ARG A 199 -15.34 -15.17 -1.97
CA ARG A 199 -15.71 -14.79 -3.36
C ARG A 199 -17.22 -14.85 -3.56
N TYR A 200 -17.82 -15.85 -2.92
CA TYR A 200 -19.24 -16.13 -2.86
C TYR A 200 -19.48 -16.73 -1.47
N LEU A 201 -20.43 -16.18 -0.70
CA LEU A 201 -20.66 -16.54 0.71
C LEU A 201 -20.90 -18.04 0.96
N ASP A 202 -21.37 -18.76 -0.05
CA ASP A 202 -21.70 -20.20 0.02
C ASP A 202 -20.51 -21.12 -0.27
N ARG A 203 -19.29 -20.57 -0.39
CA ARG A 203 -18.06 -21.32 -0.68
C ARG A 203 -17.03 -21.16 0.43
N GLU A 204 -15.93 -21.91 0.33
CA GLU A 204 -14.80 -21.75 1.24
C GLU A 204 -14.22 -20.32 1.17
N PRO A 205 -13.77 -19.79 2.32
CA PRO A 205 -13.17 -18.46 2.37
C PRO A 205 -11.84 -18.44 1.62
N ILE A 206 -11.61 -17.36 0.87
CA ILE A 206 -10.35 -17.10 0.15
C ILE A 206 -9.24 -16.81 1.16
N ALA A 207 -9.56 -16.07 2.23
CA ALA A 207 -8.61 -15.67 3.24
C ALA A 207 -9.29 -15.60 4.60
N ILE A 208 -8.58 -16.04 5.64
CA ILE A 208 -8.98 -15.87 7.04
C ILE A 208 -7.84 -15.16 7.75
N SER A 209 -8.15 -14.06 8.45
CA SER A 209 -7.16 -13.30 9.22
C SER A 209 -7.71 -12.92 10.59
N ASP A 210 -6.87 -13.02 11.62
CA ASP A 210 -7.14 -12.49 12.94
C ASP A 210 -6.54 -11.08 13.02
N VAL A 211 -7.39 -10.07 13.18
CA VAL A 211 -7.04 -8.65 13.09
C VAL A 211 -7.25 -7.99 14.45
N GLN A 212 -6.19 -7.45 15.05
CA GLN A 212 -6.34 -6.73 16.32
C GLN A 212 -6.98 -5.37 16.05
N VAL A 213 -7.88 -4.94 16.94
CA VAL A 213 -8.62 -3.69 16.83
C VAL A 213 -8.77 -3.06 18.21
N SER A 214 -9.16 -1.78 18.29
CA SER A 214 -9.53 -1.17 19.57
C SER A 214 -10.78 -1.86 20.16
N ASP A 215 -10.97 -1.77 21.47
CA ASP A 215 -12.12 -2.42 22.13
C ASP A 215 -13.45 -1.81 21.64
N GLU A 216 -13.48 -0.50 21.36
CA GLU A 216 -14.62 0.23 20.78
C GLU A 216 -14.92 -0.19 19.32
N LEU A 217 -13.87 -0.38 18.52
CA LEU A 217 -14.04 -0.84 17.14
C LEU A 217 -14.51 -2.30 17.13
N LYS A 218 -13.98 -3.14 18.02
CA LYS A 218 -14.41 -4.53 18.17
C LYS A 218 -15.91 -4.63 18.46
N SER A 219 -16.41 -3.88 19.46
CA SER A 219 -17.83 -3.90 19.81
C SER A 219 -18.68 -3.42 18.64
N THR A 220 -18.29 -2.32 18.00
CA THR A 220 -19.00 -1.77 16.82
C THR A 220 -19.06 -2.77 15.67
N LEU A 221 -17.95 -3.46 15.37
CA LEU A 221 -17.88 -4.44 14.28
C LEU A 221 -18.73 -5.68 14.55
N LEU A 222 -18.70 -6.19 15.77
CA LEU A 222 -19.46 -7.37 16.16
C LEU A 222 -20.96 -7.09 16.27
N ASP A 223 -21.35 -5.91 16.75
CA ASP A 223 -22.75 -5.49 16.86
C ASP A 223 -23.39 -5.28 15.48
N ARG A 224 -22.66 -4.66 14.54
CA ARG A 224 -23.19 -4.31 13.21
C ARG A 224 -23.01 -5.38 12.15
N PHE A 225 -21.90 -6.13 12.21
CA PHE A 225 -21.48 -7.05 11.14
C PHE A 225 -21.16 -8.46 11.65
N GLY A 226 -21.32 -8.72 12.95
CA GLY A 226 -21.12 -10.04 13.52
C GLY A 226 -22.18 -11.01 13.04
N GLU A 227 -21.79 -12.26 12.78
CA GLU A 227 -22.78 -13.28 12.43
C GLU A 227 -23.70 -13.60 13.62
N PRO A 228 -25.04 -13.59 13.42
CA PRO A 228 -25.99 -13.95 14.46
C PRO A 228 -25.84 -15.44 14.80
N GLY A 229 -25.46 -15.71 16.05
CA GLY A 229 -25.30 -17.09 16.58
C GLY A 229 -23.93 -17.38 17.19
N TRP A 230 -22.96 -16.47 17.08
CA TRP A 230 -21.70 -16.58 17.81
C TRP A 230 -21.82 -15.89 19.18
N SER A 231 -22.27 -16.62 20.20
CA SER A 231 -22.17 -16.15 21.58
C SER A 231 -20.74 -16.34 22.08
N LEU A 232 -20.17 -15.32 22.73
CA LEU A 232 -18.95 -15.47 23.51
C LEU A 232 -19.14 -16.66 24.46
N PRO A 233 -18.23 -17.66 24.48
CA PRO A 233 -18.25 -18.62 25.57
C PRO A 233 -17.98 -17.84 26.86
N ASN A 234 -18.92 -17.90 27.79
CA ASN A 234 -18.78 -17.38 29.16
C ASN A 234 -17.55 -17.97 29.84
#